data_AF-A0A2P8C6V7-F1
#
_entry.id   AF-A0A2P8C6V7-F1
#
_cell.length_a   1.000
_cell.length_b   1.000
_cell.length_c   1.000
_cell.angle_alpha   90.00
_cell.angle_beta   90.00
_cell.angle_gamma   90.00
#
_symmetry.space_group_name_H-M   'P 1'
#
loop_
_entity.id
_entity.type
_entity.pdbx_description
1 polymer ?
#
loop_
_entity_poly.entity_id
_entity_poly.type
_entity_poly.pdbx_seq_one_letter_code
_entity_poly.pdbx_strand_id
1 'polypeptide(L)'
;MNEKLTKAKEAYERGELEEVFSILNNDEINELDSTVNMLLGMSYYKMQEWGKALNCFNAVVSVEPENKNAKGYIDMIQNILKFYHKDRYNP
;
A
#
# COMPACT_ATOMS: atom_id res chain seq x y z
N MET A 1 -10.03 -13.49 14.68
CA MET A 1 -8.92 -12.68 14.09
C MET A 1 -8.49 -13.39 12.81
N ASN A 2 -8.45 -12.70 11.68
CA ASN A 2 -8.22 -13.32 10.36
C ASN A 2 -6.78 -13.90 10.30
N GLU A 3 -6.64 -15.22 10.42
CA GLU A 3 -5.35 -15.93 10.41
C GLU A 3 -4.49 -15.55 9.19
N LYS A 4 -5.12 -15.35 8.03
CA LYS A 4 -4.48 -14.89 6.78
C LYS A 4 -3.79 -13.53 6.96
N LEU A 5 -4.45 -12.57 7.59
CA LEU A 5 -3.89 -11.22 7.80
C LEU A 5 -2.69 -11.25 8.73
N THR A 6 -2.71 -12.11 9.76
CA THR A 6 -1.55 -12.32 10.64
C THR A 6 -0.37 -12.86 9.85
N LYS A 7 -0.56 -13.93 9.05
CA LYS A 7 0.50 -14.50 8.21
C LYS A 7 1.06 -13.49 7.21
N ALA A 8 0.18 -12.69 6.59
CA ALA A 8 0.61 -11.64 5.66
C ALA A 8 1.45 -10.56 6.35
N LYS A 9 1.12 -10.18 7.59
CA LYS A 9 1.93 -9.22 8.37
C LYS A 9 3.31 -9.81 8.71
N GLU A 10 3.35 -11.08 9.13
CA GLU A 10 4.62 -11.76 9.41
C GLU A 10 5.49 -11.87 8.14
N ALA A 11 4.90 -12.23 7.00
CA ALA A 11 5.61 -12.25 5.71
C ALA A 11 6.16 -10.87 5.34
N TYR A 12 5.38 -9.81 5.54
CA TYR A 12 5.83 -8.44 5.32
C TYR A 12 6.99 -8.05 6.24
N GLU A 13 6.96 -8.44 7.50
CA GLU A 13 8.05 -8.22 8.46
C GLU A 13 9.32 -8.98 8.07
N ARG A 14 9.20 -10.17 7.48
CA ARG A 14 10.32 -10.92 6.87
C ARG A 14 10.81 -10.32 5.55
N GLY A 15 10.06 -9.38 4.95
CA GLY A 15 10.37 -8.77 3.66
C GLY A 15 9.94 -9.62 2.45
N GLU A 16 9.16 -10.69 2.67
CA GLU A 16 8.69 -11.63 1.65
C GLU A 16 7.44 -11.06 0.96
N LEU A 17 7.62 -9.98 0.19
CA LEU A 17 6.49 -9.25 -0.40
C LEU A 17 5.66 -10.09 -1.36
N GLU A 18 6.27 -11.02 -2.10
CA GLU A 18 5.55 -11.96 -2.98
C GLU A 18 4.57 -12.83 -2.20
N GLU A 19 4.96 -13.30 -1.02
CA GLU A 19 4.09 -14.08 -0.14
C GLU A 19 2.93 -13.22 0.40
N VAL A 20 3.20 -11.95 0.74
CA VAL A 20 2.15 -11.00 1.13
C VAL A 20 1.06 -10.92 0.06
N PHE A 21 1.43 -10.75 -1.21
CA PHE A 21 0.45 -10.72 -2.29
C PHE A 21 -0.21 -12.08 -2.49
N SER A 22 0.52 -13.19 -2.44
CA SER A 22 -0.08 -14.53 -2.57
C SER A 22 -1.16 -14.80 -1.51
N ILE A 23 -0.91 -14.38 -0.26
CA ILE A 23 -1.87 -14.53 0.84
C ILE A 23 -3.07 -13.59 0.65
N LEU A 24 -2.83 -12.35 0.20
CA LEU A 24 -3.83 -11.29 0.16
C LEU A 24 -4.60 -11.16 -1.16
N ASN A 25 -4.10 -11.72 -2.26
CA ASN A 25 -4.68 -11.59 -3.60
C ASN A 25 -5.70 -12.70 -3.93
N ASN A 26 -6.19 -13.42 -2.91
CA ASN A 26 -7.31 -14.35 -3.07
C ASN A 26 -8.63 -13.57 -3.01
N ASP A 27 -9.56 -13.88 -3.92
CA ASP A 27 -10.87 -13.22 -4.16
C ASP A 27 -11.79 -13.04 -2.92
N GLU A 28 -11.42 -13.60 -1.77
CA GLU A 28 -12.16 -13.48 -0.51
C GLU A 28 -11.76 -12.26 0.33
N ILE A 29 -10.75 -11.50 -0.10
CA ILE A 29 -10.34 -10.29 0.61
C ILE A 29 -11.30 -9.17 0.22
N ASN A 30 -12.14 -8.81 1.17
CA ASN A 30 -13.07 -7.70 1.06
C ASN A 30 -12.27 -6.42 0.74
N GLU A 31 -12.44 -5.86 -0.47
CA GLU A 31 -11.75 -4.65 -0.95
C GLU A 31 -11.95 -3.43 -0.03
N LEU A 32 -12.89 -3.52 0.92
CA LEU A 32 -13.21 -2.51 1.93
C LEU A 32 -12.43 -2.65 3.24
N ASP A 33 -11.59 -3.67 3.42
CA ASP A 33 -10.77 -3.81 4.64
C ASP A 33 -9.60 -2.82 4.60
N SER A 34 -9.68 -1.78 5.44
CA SER A 34 -8.65 -0.75 5.60
C SER A 34 -7.30 -1.32 6.00
N THR A 35 -7.28 -2.40 6.79
CA THR A 35 -6.04 -3.01 7.27
C THR A 35 -5.34 -3.79 6.16
N VAL A 36 -6.11 -4.50 5.34
CA VAL A 36 -5.55 -5.22 4.18
C VAL A 36 -5.02 -4.24 3.14
N ASN A 37 -5.80 -3.21 2.81
CA ASN A 37 -5.36 -2.16 1.90
C ASN A 37 -4.12 -1.43 2.42
N MET A 38 -4.02 -1.21 3.74
CA MET A 38 -2.81 -0.62 4.33
C MET A 38 -1.58 -1.49 4.10
N LEU A 39 -1.68 -2.79 4.34
CA LEU A 39 -0.57 -3.73 4.16
C LEU A 39 -0.16 -3.88 2.69
N LEU A 40 -1.14 -3.99 1.77
CA LEU A 40 -0.88 -4.01 0.33
C LEU A 40 -0.22 -2.71 -0.14
N GLY A 41 -0.71 -1.56 0.31
CA GLY A 41 -0.12 -0.26 0.00
C GLY A 41 1.33 -0.15 0.47
N MET A 42 1.62 -0.62 1.69
CA MET A 42 2.99 -0.66 2.23
C MET A 42 3.90 -1.60 1.43
N SER A 43 3.40 -2.76 1.00
CA SER A 43 4.14 -3.70 0.15
C SER A 43 4.46 -3.10 -1.21
N TYR A 44 3.46 -2.51 -1.89
CA TYR A 44 3.69 -1.82 -3.18
C TYR A 44 4.62 -0.62 -3.04
N TYR A 45 4.54 0.12 -1.93
CA TYR A 45 5.46 1.22 -1.62
C TYR A 45 6.92 0.73 -1.53
N LYS A 46 7.17 -0.39 -0.85
CA LYS A 46 8.51 -1.01 -0.79
C LYS A 46 9.02 -1.45 -2.16
N MET A 47 8.12 -1.89 -3.04
CA MET A 47 8.45 -2.25 -4.42
C MET A 47 8.60 -1.04 -5.36
N GLN A 48 8.37 0.18 -4.87
CA GLN A 48 8.34 1.40 -5.69
C GLN A 48 7.23 1.40 -6.76
N GLU A 49 6.21 0.57 -6.58
CA GLU A 49 5.01 0.50 -7.42
C GLU A 49 4.03 1.63 -7.02
N TRP A 50 4.44 2.88 -7.24
CA TRP A 50 3.80 4.08 -6.70
C TRP A 50 2.30 4.19 -7.00
N GLY A 51 1.89 3.85 -8.23
CA GLY A 51 0.48 3.92 -8.64
C GLY A 51 -0.40 2.92 -7.89
N LYS A 52 0.08 1.69 -7.71
CA LYS A 52 -0.66 0.65 -6.97
C LYS A 52 -0.70 0.99 -5.48
N ALA A 53 0.41 1.46 -4.92
CA ALA A 53 0.47 1.91 -3.53
C ALA A 53 -0.54 3.05 -3.25
N LEU A 54 -0.60 4.05 -4.13
CA LEU A 54 -1.58 5.14 -4.03
C LEU A 54 -3.02 4.65 -4.05
N ASN A 55 -3.36 3.72 -4.94
CA ASN A 55 -4.71 3.17 -5.00
C ASN A 55 -5.11 2.49 -3.68
N CYS A 56 -4.21 1.68 -3.11
CA CYS A 56 -4.44 1.03 -1.82
C CYS A 56 -4.62 2.06 -0.69
N PHE A 57 -3.74 3.06 -0.57
CA PHE A 57 -3.86 4.06 0.49
C PHE A 57 -5.09 4.96 0.34
N ASN A 58 -5.50 5.28 -0.90
CA ASN A 58 -6.73 6.03 -1.15
C ASN A 58 -7.97 5.21 -0.75
N ALA A 59 -7.96 3.88 -0.96
CA ALA A 59 -9.03 3.01 -0.45
C ALA A 59 -9.10 3.04 1.08
N VAL A 60 -7.96 3.02 1.77
CA VAL A 60 -7.91 3.20 3.24
C VAL A 60 -8.53 4.53 3.66
N VAL A 61 -8.11 5.64 3.04
CA VAL A 61 -8.64 6.98 3.39
C VAL A 61 -10.12 7.14 3.05
N SER A 62 -10.63 6.40 2.06
CA SER A 62 -12.05 6.42 1.70
C SER A 62 -12.93 5.77 2.78
N VAL A 63 -12.41 4.78 3.50
CA VAL A 63 -13.09 4.10 4.62
C VAL A 63 -12.78 4.77 5.95
N GLU A 64 -11.53 5.18 6.15
CA GLU A 64 -11.00 5.84 7.36
C GLU A 64 -10.37 7.20 7.01
N PRO A 65 -11.17 8.26 6.83
CA PRO A 65 -10.65 9.57 6.44
C PRO A 65 -9.65 10.16 7.43
N GLU A 66 -9.64 9.73 8.69
CA GLU A 66 -8.72 10.20 9.72
C GLU A 66 -7.43 9.37 9.83
N ASN A 67 -7.23 8.36 8.98
CA ASN A 67 -6.04 7.51 9.00
C ASN A 67 -4.78 8.30 8.59
N LYS A 68 -4.05 8.78 9.60
CA LYS A 68 -2.83 9.60 9.42
C LYS A 68 -1.71 8.82 8.72
N ASN A 69 -1.63 7.51 8.92
CA ASN A 69 -0.58 6.70 8.30
C ASN A 69 -0.78 6.62 6.79
N ALA A 70 -2.00 6.30 6.34
CA ALA A 70 -2.32 6.24 4.91
C ALA A 70 -2.10 7.60 4.21
N LYS A 71 -2.56 8.70 4.84
CA LYS A 71 -2.29 10.07 4.35
C LYS A 71 -0.79 10.37 4.24
N GLY A 72 -0.01 10.01 5.26
CA GLY A 72 1.44 10.19 5.24
C GLY A 72 2.11 9.46 4.07
N TYR A 73 1.72 8.23 3.77
CA TYR A 73 2.23 7.51 2.59
C TYR A 73 1.80 8.16 1.27
N ILE A 74 0.55 8.61 1.15
CA ILE A 74 0.07 9.33 -0.04
C ILE A 74 0.93 10.57 -0.28
N ASP A 75 1.18 11.37 0.75
CA ASP A 75 2.01 12.58 0.66
C ASP A 75 3.45 12.24 0.25
N MET A 76 4.04 11.19 0.81
CA MET A 76 5.38 10.72 0.43
C MET A 76 5.42 10.32 -1.06
N ILE A 77 4.47 9.52 -1.52
CA ILE A 77 4.43 9.06 -2.91
C ILE A 77 4.22 10.25 -3.87
N GLN A 78 3.30 11.16 -3.55
CA GLN A 78 3.06 12.35 -4.37
C GLN A 78 4.32 13.21 -4.49
N ASN A 79 5.07 13.38 -3.40
CA ASN A 79 6.36 14.07 -3.43
C ASN A 79 7.35 13.35 -4.32
N ILE A 80 7.52 12.02 -4.17
CA ILE A 80 8.40 11.21 -5.02
C ILE A 80 8.07 11.42 -6.50
N LEU A 81 6.80 11.25 -6.88
CA LEU A 81 6.34 11.41 -8.26
C LEU A 81 6.58 12.83 -8.78
N LYS A 82 6.32 13.85 -7.95
CA LYS A 82 6.57 15.26 -8.31
C LYS A 82 8.03 15.51 -8.66
N PHE A 83 8.98 14.94 -7.91
CA PHE A 83 10.42 15.04 -8.24
C PHE A 83 10.77 14.28 -9.52
N TYR A 84 10.27 13.05 -9.68
CA TYR A 84 10.46 12.27 -10.92
C TYR A 84 9.97 13.00 -12.17
N HIS A 85 8.84 13.71 -12.08
CA HIS A 85 8.33 14.49 -13.21
C HIS A 85 9.12 15.78 -13.45
N LYS A 86 9.71 16.38 -12.41
CA LYS A 86 10.49 17.62 -12.55
C LYS A 86 11.82 17.39 -13.26
N ASP A 87 12.51 16.27 -12.99
CA ASP A 87 13.78 15.93 -13.66
C ASP A 87 13.58 15.55 -15.13
N ARG A 88 12.40 15.03 -15.50
CA ARG A 88 12.09 14.65 -16.89
C ARG A 88 11.74 15.83 -17.80
N TYR A 89 11.49 17.00 -17.22
CA TYR A 89 11.14 18.25 -17.91
C TYR A 89 12.08 19.41 -17.54
N ASN A 90 13.36 19.11 -17.31
CA ASN A 90 14.40 20.13 -17.23
C ASN A 90 15.15 20.18 -18.59
N PRO A 91 14.72 21.03 -19.55
CA PRO A 91 15.48 21.28 -20.78
C PRO A 91 16.84 21.95 -20.50
#